data_AF-A0A1V4MGA2-F1
#
_entry.id   AF-A0A1V4MGA2-F1
#
_cell.length_a   1.000
_cell.length_b   1.000
_cell.length_c   1.000
_cell.angle_alpha   90.00
_cell.angle_beta   90.00
_cell.angle_gamma   90.00
#
_symmetry.space_group_name_H-M   'P 1'
#
loop_
_entity.id
_entity.type
_entity.pdbx_description
1 polymer ?
#
loop_
_entity_poly.entity_id
_entity_poly.type
_entity_poly.pdbx_seq_one_letter_code
_entity_poly.pdbx_strand_id
1 'polypeptide(L)'
;AAKDIILEVLRLFSTKGNVGSVFEYFGDGVKTLSVPERATIANMGAECGVTTSIFPSDETTRRFLESQDRGNDWVELSPDGNAEYERVVSIDLSSLEPLAATPHSPGNVETVRALSGLHVDQVCIGSCTNGSYRDLAVAASILKDKIVHKDISLIVAPGSRQVLENLARDGYLADLVAAGARIDECACGFCIGNSCSPGSKSVSLRTSNRNFRGRSGTPDADLYLVSCETAAAAAVTGRITDPRDLDMPFPPIKLPSTFRVNDGMILHPADPDTASGLEIRRGPNIGPPPVGKTFPETINGKVLIKVDDQVTTDHIMPAGARMKYRSNIPRYADFVFEPIDPSFPSRARAAENEGFKGIIVAGLSYGQGSSREHAALCPMHLGVRVVIAKSFERIHAANLVNFGILPLVFADEADHDTVEPGDLLDVPEIRNIIANENVLTVHNRTKGINFRAGFNLTERQRSILLAGGALNLVRKKKGN
;
A
#
# COMPACT_ATOMS: atom_id res chain seq x y z
N ALA A 1 -11.97 -17.00 -8.80
CA ALA A 1 -10.78 -17.57 -9.46
C ALA A 1 -9.51 -16.75 -9.20
N ALA A 2 -9.31 -15.57 -9.81
CA ALA A 2 -8.05 -14.82 -9.67
C ALA A 2 -7.70 -14.38 -8.23
N LYS A 3 -8.71 -13.93 -7.48
CA LYS A 3 -8.55 -13.59 -6.06
C LYS A 3 -8.15 -14.80 -5.23
N ASP A 4 -8.73 -15.96 -5.49
CA ASP A 4 -8.41 -17.20 -4.78
C ASP A 4 -6.99 -17.66 -5.10
N ILE A 5 -6.51 -17.50 -6.34
CA ILE A 5 -5.13 -17.84 -6.72
C ILE A 5 -4.13 -17.06 -5.87
N ILE A 6 -4.31 -15.75 -5.73
CA ILE A 6 -3.36 -14.94 -4.95
C ILE A 6 -3.51 -15.12 -3.44
N LEU A 7 -4.70 -15.49 -2.95
CA LEU A 7 -4.87 -15.94 -1.56
C LEU A 7 -4.14 -17.27 -1.33
N GLU A 8 -4.15 -18.19 -2.28
CA GLU A 8 -3.37 -19.43 -2.20
C GLU A 8 -1.86 -19.16 -2.22
N VAL A 9 -1.40 -18.24 -3.07
CA VAL A 9 -0.01 -17.77 -3.05
C VAL A 9 0.35 -17.17 -1.69
N LEU A 10 -0.51 -16.34 -1.10
CA LEU A 10 -0.31 -15.80 0.25
C LEU A 10 -0.24 -16.90 1.32
N ARG A 11 -1.02 -17.97 1.19
CA ARG A 11 -0.95 -19.14 2.07
C ARG A 11 0.40 -19.88 1.96
N LEU A 12 0.94 -19.99 0.75
CA LEU A 12 2.18 -20.74 0.45
C LEU A 12 3.46 -19.95 0.76
N PHE A 13 3.42 -18.63 0.60
CA PHE A 13 4.58 -17.75 0.74
C PHE A 13 4.53 -16.84 1.97
N SER A 14 3.41 -16.77 2.67
CA SER A 14 3.18 -15.86 3.80
C SER A 14 3.32 -14.38 3.41
N THR A 15 3.12 -13.49 4.38
CA THR A 15 3.36 -12.04 4.25
C THR A 15 4.82 -11.66 4.49
N LYS A 16 5.69 -12.64 4.78
CA LYS A 16 7.10 -12.45 5.16
C LYS A 16 7.99 -13.46 4.45
N GLY A 17 9.27 -13.11 4.28
CA GLY A 17 10.30 -14.02 3.77
C GLY A 17 10.59 -13.90 2.26
N ASN A 18 9.92 -13.01 1.53
CA ASN A 18 10.06 -12.89 0.07
C ASN A 18 10.64 -11.52 -0.37
N VAL A 19 11.28 -10.79 0.55
CA VAL A 19 11.84 -9.46 0.29
C VAL A 19 13.02 -9.58 -0.67
N GLY A 20 13.00 -8.80 -1.74
CA GLY A 20 14.05 -8.80 -2.77
C GLY A 20 13.78 -9.75 -3.94
N SER A 21 12.74 -10.58 -3.85
CA SER A 21 12.34 -11.50 -4.93
C SER A 21 11.31 -10.85 -5.87
N VAL A 22 11.13 -11.44 -7.05
CA VAL A 22 10.03 -11.18 -7.99
C VAL A 22 9.27 -12.47 -8.17
N PHE A 23 7.94 -12.42 -8.13
CA PHE A 23 7.13 -13.58 -8.52
C PHE A 23 6.83 -13.52 -10.00
N GLU A 24 7.23 -14.57 -10.72
CA GLU A 24 6.92 -14.76 -12.13
C GLU A 24 5.96 -15.93 -12.29
N TYR A 25 4.84 -15.69 -12.98
CA TYR A 25 3.77 -16.67 -13.14
C TYR A 25 3.82 -17.29 -14.54
N PHE A 26 3.93 -18.61 -14.61
CA PHE A 26 4.00 -19.39 -15.86
C PHE A 26 3.18 -20.68 -15.78
N GLY A 27 3.12 -21.43 -16.89
CA GLY A 27 2.37 -22.70 -17.02
C GLY A 27 1.01 -22.54 -17.72
N ASP A 28 0.36 -23.66 -18.02
CA ASP A 28 -0.85 -23.68 -18.87
C ASP A 28 -2.04 -22.93 -18.25
N GLY A 29 -2.13 -22.90 -16.91
CA GLY A 29 -3.16 -22.15 -16.20
C GLY A 29 -3.15 -20.65 -16.52
N VAL A 30 -1.98 -20.06 -16.80
CA VAL A 30 -1.84 -18.62 -17.13
C VAL A 30 -2.61 -18.24 -18.41
N LYS A 31 -2.70 -19.17 -19.37
CA LYS A 31 -3.41 -18.95 -20.64
C LYS A 31 -4.93 -18.78 -20.43
N THR A 32 -5.45 -19.28 -19.31
CA THR A 32 -6.87 -19.20 -18.95
C THR A 32 -7.26 -17.88 -18.27
N LEU A 33 -6.27 -17.10 -17.81
CA LEU A 33 -6.48 -15.87 -17.05
C LEU A 33 -6.45 -14.65 -17.97
N SER A 34 -7.50 -13.83 -17.91
CA SER A 34 -7.54 -12.52 -18.56
C SER A 34 -6.52 -11.53 -17.96
N VAL A 35 -6.21 -10.45 -18.68
CA VAL A 35 -5.28 -9.42 -18.17
C VAL A 35 -5.74 -8.82 -16.82
N PRO A 36 -7.03 -8.46 -16.61
CA PRO A 36 -7.47 -8.01 -15.28
C PRO A 36 -7.34 -9.06 -14.16
N GLU A 37 -7.51 -10.34 -14.47
CA GLU A 37 -7.28 -11.43 -13.52
C GLU A 37 -5.80 -11.58 -13.16
N ARG A 38 -4.90 -11.49 -14.16
CA ARG A 38 -3.45 -11.42 -13.94
C ARG A 38 -3.07 -10.20 -13.10
N ALA A 39 -3.69 -9.05 -13.38
CA ALA A 39 -3.48 -7.83 -12.60
C ALA A 39 -3.96 -7.96 -11.15
N THR A 40 -5.06 -8.67 -10.89
CA THR A 40 -5.52 -9.00 -9.52
C THR A 40 -4.44 -9.75 -8.76
N ILE A 41 -3.88 -10.79 -9.39
CA ILE A 41 -2.83 -11.64 -8.78
C ILE A 41 -1.56 -10.83 -8.56
N ALA A 42 -1.10 -10.09 -9.57
CA ALA A 42 0.11 -9.28 -9.46
C ALA A 42 -0.03 -8.13 -8.44
N ASN A 43 -1.21 -7.53 -8.33
CA ASN A 43 -1.51 -6.48 -7.36
C ASN A 43 -1.31 -6.96 -5.93
N MET A 44 -1.89 -8.12 -5.59
CA MET A 44 -1.81 -8.71 -4.25
C MET A 44 -0.50 -9.44 -3.97
N GLY A 45 0.38 -9.57 -4.96
CA GLY A 45 1.78 -9.96 -4.73
C GLY A 45 2.49 -9.00 -3.78
N ALA A 46 2.11 -7.72 -3.74
CA ALA A 46 2.67 -6.75 -2.81
C ALA A 46 2.51 -7.17 -1.33
N GLU A 47 1.44 -7.90 -1.00
CA GLU A 47 1.17 -8.41 0.34
C GLU A 47 2.04 -9.62 0.72
N CYS A 48 2.67 -10.29 -0.25
CA CYS A 48 3.71 -11.30 -0.02
C CYS A 48 5.09 -10.67 0.29
N GLY A 49 5.22 -9.34 0.16
CA GLY A 49 6.47 -8.61 0.38
C GLY A 49 7.45 -8.65 -0.80
N VAL A 50 7.05 -9.15 -1.96
CA VAL A 50 7.90 -9.18 -3.16
C VAL A 50 8.11 -7.81 -3.76
N THR A 51 9.17 -7.66 -4.54
CA THR A 51 9.48 -6.42 -5.26
C THR A 51 8.41 -6.08 -6.30
N THR A 52 7.99 -7.09 -7.07
CA THR A 52 6.87 -7.02 -8.01
C THR A 52 6.42 -8.44 -8.38
N SER A 53 5.34 -8.53 -9.14
CA SER A 53 4.82 -9.75 -9.73
C SER A 53 4.60 -9.55 -11.23
N ILE A 54 4.98 -10.52 -12.04
CA ILE A 54 4.92 -10.42 -13.51
C ILE A 54 4.30 -11.66 -14.16
N PHE A 55 3.63 -11.42 -15.27
CA PHE A 55 3.08 -12.44 -16.17
C PHE A 55 3.69 -12.21 -17.56
N PRO A 56 3.79 -13.26 -18.41
CA PRO A 56 4.22 -13.09 -19.79
C PRO A 56 3.27 -12.18 -20.58
N SER A 57 3.82 -11.48 -21.58
CA SER A 57 3.03 -10.80 -22.61
C SER A 57 2.76 -11.79 -23.74
N ASP A 58 1.59 -12.43 -23.69
CA ASP A 58 1.17 -13.49 -24.60
C ASP A 58 -0.04 -13.05 -25.45
N GLU A 59 -0.66 -14.00 -26.15
CA GLU A 59 -1.86 -13.77 -26.97
C GLU A 59 -3.07 -13.22 -26.18
N THR A 60 -3.14 -13.47 -24.87
CA THR A 60 -4.18 -12.84 -24.02
C THR A 60 -3.88 -11.37 -23.78
N THR A 61 -2.61 -11.02 -23.58
CA THR A 61 -2.17 -9.61 -23.49
C THR A 61 -2.41 -8.89 -24.82
N ARG A 62 -2.12 -9.53 -25.95
CA ARG A 62 -2.41 -9.01 -27.30
C ARG A 62 -3.89 -8.67 -27.47
N ARG A 63 -4.77 -9.64 -27.26
CA ARG A 63 -6.23 -9.46 -27.40
C ARG A 63 -6.76 -8.37 -26.48
N PHE A 64 -6.22 -8.26 -25.26
CA PHE A 64 -6.58 -7.18 -24.35
C PHE A 64 -6.16 -5.82 -24.90
N LEU A 65 -4.93 -5.66 -25.38
CA LEU A 65 -4.47 -4.40 -25.98
C LEU A 65 -5.26 -4.04 -27.25
N GLU A 66 -5.56 -5.01 -28.12
CA GLU A 66 -6.44 -4.81 -29.27
C GLU A 66 -7.83 -4.33 -28.84
N SER A 67 -8.39 -4.89 -27.76
CA SER A 67 -9.69 -4.45 -27.22
C SER A 67 -9.67 -3.04 -26.64
N GLN A 68 -8.50 -2.43 -26.46
CA GLN A 68 -8.30 -1.08 -25.93
C GLN A 68 -7.81 -0.11 -27.01
N ASP A 69 -7.93 -0.47 -28.31
CA ASP A 69 -7.41 0.29 -29.45
C ASP A 69 -5.87 0.47 -29.42
N ARG A 70 -5.16 -0.48 -28.81
CA ARG A 70 -3.70 -0.46 -28.58
C ARG A 70 -2.98 -1.70 -29.11
N GLY A 71 -3.57 -2.41 -30.07
CA GLY A 71 -2.98 -3.64 -30.63
C GLY A 71 -1.55 -3.45 -31.19
N ASN A 72 -1.27 -2.27 -31.76
CA ASN A 72 0.05 -1.93 -32.31
C ASN A 72 1.14 -1.73 -31.24
N ASP A 73 0.76 -1.57 -29.96
CA ASP A 73 1.70 -1.45 -28.84
C ASP A 73 2.12 -2.83 -28.29
N TRP A 74 1.48 -3.92 -28.74
CA TRP A 74 1.75 -5.24 -28.21
C TRP A 74 3.13 -5.76 -28.66
N VAL A 75 3.86 -6.29 -27.69
CA VAL A 75 5.12 -7.01 -27.90
C VAL A 75 5.03 -8.31 -27.12
N GLU A 76 5.34 -9.43 -27.78
CA GLU A 76 5.46 -10.72 -27.10
C GLU A 76 6.67 -10.70 -26.16
N LEU A 77 6.47 -11.11 -24.91
CA LEU A 77 7.52 -11.20 -23.90
C LEU A 77 7.31 -12.48 -23.10
N SER A 78 8.28 -13.37 -23.15
CA SER A 78 8.29 -14.65 -22.43
C SER A 78 9.66 -14.87 -21.78
N PRO A 79 9.71 -15.67 -20.69
CA PRO A 79 11.00 -16.08 -20.13
C PRO A 79 11.75 -16.99 -21.11
N ASP A 80 13.07 -17.00 -20.97
CA ASP A 80 13.92 -17.95 -21.69
C ASP A 80 13.55 -19.40 -21.32
N GLY A 81 13.62 -20.33 -22.27
CA GLY A 81 13.23 -21.73 -22.04
C GLY A 81 14.08 -22.47 -20.99
N ASN A 82 15.24 -21.93 -20.64
CA ASN A 82 16.14 -22.41 -19.59
C ASN A 82 16.22 -21.47 -18.39
N ALA A 83 15.24 -20.58 -18.19
CA ALA A 83 15.18 -19.72 -17.02
C ALA A 83 15.15 -20.57 -15.73
N GLU A 84 16.05 -20.26 -14.80
CA GLU A 84 16.13 -20.92 -13.49
C GLU A 84 15.50 -20.01 -12.42
N TYR A 85 14.68 -20.61 -11.56
CA TYR A 85 14.04 -19.92 -10.44
C TYR A 85 14.56 -20.46 -9.12
N GLU A 86 14.86 -19.56 -8.18
CA GLU A 86 15.30 -19.93 -6.82
C GLU A 86 14.30 -20.87 -6.13
N ARG A 87 13.01 -20.64 -6.33
CA ARG A 87 11.93 -21.46 -5.82
C ARG A 87 10.80 -21.56 -6.84
N VAL A 88 10.32 -22.78 -7.05
CA VAL A 88 9.14 -23.06 -7.90
C VAL A 88 8.06 -23.68 -7.04
N VAL A 89 6.83 -23.18 -7.19
CA VAL A 89 5.64 -23.71 -6.52
C VAL A 89 4.55 -23.90 -7.58
N SER A 90 3.84 -25.02 -7.51
CA SER A 90 2.75 -25.35 -8.44
C SER A 90 1.40 -25.19 -7.75
N ILE A 91 0.45 -24.54 -8.43
CA ILE A 91 -0.94 -24.40 -7.98
C ILE A 91 -1.82 -25.04 -9.06
N ASP A 92 -2.54 -26.10 -8.70
CA ASP A 92 -3.55 -26.70 -9.56
C ASP A 92 -4.85 -25.91 -9.48
N LEU A 93 -5.10 -25.11 -10.52
CA LEU A 93 -6.29 -24.25 -10.63
C LEU A 93 -7.60 -25.04 -10.63
N SER A 94 -7.59 -26.33 -11.00
CA SER A 94 -8.79 -27.16 -11.03
C SER A 94 -9.22 -27.64 -9.64
N SER A 95 -8.26 -27.74 -8.71
CA SER A 95 -8.49 -28.12 -7.32
C SER A 95 -8.82 -26.94 -6.42
N LEU A 96 -8.58 -25.71 -6.89
CA LEU A 96 -8.71 -24.50 -6.10
C LEU A 96 -10.19 -24.20 -5.83
N GLU A 97 -10.50 -23.94 -4.56
CA GLU A 97 -11.83 -23.52 -4.13
C GLU A 97 -11.85 -22.06 -3.65
N PRO A 98 -13.05 -21.45 -3.47
CA PRO A 98 -13.13 -20.07 -3.00
C PRO A 98 -12.46 -19.88 -1.64
N LEU A 99 -11.61 -18.85 -1.54
CA LEU A 99 -10.83 -18.51 -0.35
C LEU A 99 -11.20 -17.12 0.19
N ALA A 100 -10.89 -16.90 1.46
CA ALA A 100 -11.02 -15.62 2.14
C ALA A 100 -9.81 -15.35 3.03
N ALA A 101 -9.26 -14.13 3.01
CA ALA A 101 -8.36 -13.70 4.07
C ALA A 101 -9.16 -13.17 5.26
N THR A 102 -8.97 -13.78 6.42
CA THR A 102 -9.60 -13.41 7.69
C THR A 102 -8.85 -12.25 8.38
N PRO A 103 -9.50 -11.50 9.28
CA PRO A 103 -8.85 -10.42 10.00
C PRO A 103 -7.67 -10.93 10.87
N HIS A 104 -6.65 -10.13 11.17
CA HIS A 104 -6.33 -8.80 10.65
C HIS A 104 -5.10 -8.84 9.74
N SER A 105 -4.99 -9.85 8.87
CA SER A 105 -3.86 -10.00 7.96
C SER A 105 -4.28 -10.62 6.63
N PRO A 106 -3.77 -10.13 5.48
CA PRO A 106 -4.08 -10.72 4.19
C PRO A 106 -3.53 -12.16 4.06
N GLY A 107 -2.56 -12.54 4.90
CA GLY A 107 -2.02 -13.90 4.95
C GLY A 107 -2.84 -14.89 5.79
N ASN A 108 -3.88 -14.45 6.51
CA ASN A 108 -4.72 -15.34 7.33
C ASN A 108 -5.79 -16.00 6.45
N VAL A 109 -5.39 -16.93 5.57
CA VAL A 109 -6.27 -17.46 4.53
C VAL A 109 -7.02 -18.70 5.00
N GLU A 110 -8.33 -18.69 4.82
CA GLU A 110 -9.26 -19.79 5.11
C GLU A 110 -10.16 -20.06 3.89
N THR A 111 -10.78 -21.24 3.85
CA THR A 111 -11.76 -21.56 2.79
C THR A 111 -13.08 -20.85 3.08
N VAL A 112 -13.80 -20.40 2.04
CA VAL A 112 -15.11 -19.77 2.23
C VAL A 112 -16.09 -20.74 2.88
N ARG A 113 -15.97 -22.05 2.61
CA ARG A 113 -16.78 -23.09 3.26
C ARG A 113 -16.55 -23.16 4.77
N ALA A 114 -15.31 -23.03 5.25
CA ALA A 114 -15.01 -23.03 6.69
C ALA A 114 -15.62 -21.82 7.42
N LEU A 115 -15.83 -20.72 6.72
CA LEU A 115 -16.43 -19.49 7.25
C LEU A 115 -17.94 -19.39 7.02
N SER A 116 -18.55 -20.39 6.37
CA SER A 116 -19.94 -20.31 5.93
C SER A 116 -20.89 -20.13 7.12
N GLY A 117 -21.86 -19.23 6.95
CA GLY A 117 -22.84 -18.91 7.99
C GLY A 117 -22.49 -17.70 8.86
N LEU A 118 -21.24 -17.20 8.81
CA LEU A 118 -20.86 -15.98 9.53
C LEU A 118 -21.68 -14.79 9.02
N HIS A 119 -22.35 -14.08 9.93
CA HIS A 119 -23.14 -12.89 9.59
C HIS A 119 -22.26 -11.79 8.99
N VAL A 120 -22.81 -11.05 8.02
CA VAL A 120 -22.14 -9.94 7.33
C VAL A 120 -23.01 -8.69 7.45
N ASP A 121 -22.38 -7.55 7.74
CA ASP A 121 -23.05 -6.25 7.87
C ASP A 121 -22.79 -5.35 6.65
N GLN A 122 -21.63 -5.51 6.01
CA GLN A 122 -21.20 -4.66 4.90
C GLN A 122 -20.49 -5.48 3.82
N VAL A 123 -20.79 -5.16 2.56
CA VAL A 123 -20.08 -5.71 1.40
C VAL A 123 -19.57 -4.56 0.54
N CYS A 124 -18.27 -4.55 0.25
CA CYS A 124 -17.63 -3.56 -0.63
C CYS A 124 -16.95 -4.27 -1.80
N ILE A 125 -17.49 -4.07 -3.01
CA ILE A 125 -17.00 -4.64 -4.26
C ILE A 125 -16.28 -3.56 -5.07
N GLY A 126 -15.16 -3.90 -5.70
CA GLY A 126 -14.37 -3.00 -6.54
C GLY A 126 -12.95 -2.78 -6.03
N SER A 127 -12.52 -1.51 -6.02
CA SER A 127 -11.13 -1.06 -5.82
C SER A 127 -10.20 -1.41 -7.00
N CYS A 128 -8.92 -1.03 -6.92
CA CYS A 128 -7.96 -1.37 -7.98
C CYS A 128 -7.69 -2.88 -8.11
N THR A 129 -7.95 -3.67 -7.06
CA THR A 129 -7.71 -5.12 -7.06
C THR A 129 -8.77 -5.88 -7.85
N ASN A 130 -10.07 -5.59 -7.66
CA ASN A 130 -11.19 -6.29 -8.30
C ASN A 130 -12.29 -5.34 -8.79
N GLY A 131 -11.89 -4.21 -9.38
CA GLY A 131 -12.78 -3.20 -9.95
C GLY A 131 -12.83 -3.21 -11.47
N SER A 132 -12.47 -4.33 -12.11
CA SER A 132 -12.51 -4.46 -13.57
C SER A 132 -13.95 -4.61 -14.09
N TYR A 133 -14.15 -4.42 -15.39
CA TYR A 133 -15.45 -4.66 -16.03
C TYR A 133 -15.97 -6.07 -15.75
N ARG A 134 -15.12 -7.10 -15.91
CA ARG A 134 -15.52 -8.49 -15.70
C ARG A 134 -15.95 -8.74 -14.26
N ASP A 135 -15.15 -8.29 -13.30
CA ASP A 135 -15.42 -8.47 -11.87
C ASP A 135 -16.79 -7.90 -11.47
N LEU A 136 -17.08 -6.69 -11.95
CA LEU A 136 -18.32 -6.00 -11.63
C LEU A 136 -19.52 -6.53 -12.41
N ALA A 137 -19.32 -6.98 -13.65
CA ALA A 137 -20.35 -7.65 -14.43
C ALA A 137 -20.75 -9.01 -13.84
N VAL A 138 -19.79 -9.77 -13.29
CA VAL A 138 -20.08 -10.99 -12.52
C VAL A 138 -20.93 -10.67 -11.29
N ALA A 139 -20.52 -9.68 -10.49
CA ALA A 139 -21.30 -9.26 -9.32
C ALA A 139 -22.71 -8.80 -9.70
N ALA A 140 -22.84 -7.97 -10.74
CA ALA A 140 -24.12 -7.51 -11.27
C ALA A 140 -25.01 -8.69 -11.70
N SER A 141 -24.45 -9.68 -12.39
CA SER A 141 -25.20 -10.85 -12.86
C SER A 141 -25.66 -11.76 -11.72
N ILE A 142 -24.88 -11.88 -10.64
CA ILE A 142 -25.28 -12.60 -9.43
C ILE A 142 -26.43 -11.87 -8.72
N LEU A 143 -26.39 -10.54 -8.70
CA LEU A 143 -27.36 -9.67 -8.03
C LEU A 143 -28.61 -9.37 -8.85
N LYS A 144 -28.60 -9.66 -10.16
CA LYS A 144 -29.71 -9.39 -11.07
C LYS A 144 -31.01 -10.01 -10.58
N ASP A 145 -32.09 -9.23 -10.67
CA ASP A 145 -33.45 -9.58 -10.24
C ASP A 145 -33.57 -9.97 -8.75
N LYS A 146 -32.59 -9.59 -7.92
CA LYS A 146 -32.58 -9.78 -6.47
C LYS A 146 -32.46 -8.44 -5.76
N ILE A 147 -32.83 -8.42 -4.48
CA ILE A 147 -32.55 -7.30 -3.58
C ILE A 147 -31.53 -7.77 -2.55
N VAL A 148 -30.51 -6.94 -2.31
CA VAL A 148 -29.52 -7.18 -1.26
C VAL A 148 -30.20 -7.42 0.08
N HIS A 149 -29.67 -8.35 0.86
CA HIS A 149 -30.20 -8.70 2.17
C HIS A 149 -30.35 -7.43 3.03
N LYS A 150 -31.48 -7.29 3.73
CA LYS A 150 -31.84 -6.07 4.48
C LYS A 150 -30.81 -5.59 5.51
N ASP A 151 -29.96 -6.50 6.00
CA ASP A 151 -28.94 -6.21 7.00
C ASP A 151 -27.59 -5.83 6.36
N ILE A 152 -27.46 -5.90 5.03
CA ILE A 152 -26.23 -5.62 4.29
C ILE A 152 -26.23 -4.21 3.73
N SER A 153 -25.15 -3.48 4.01
CA SER A 153 -24.79 -2.29 3.24
C SER A 153 -23.89 -2.67 2.05
N LEU A 154 -24.42 -2.63 0.82
CA LEU A 154 -23.66 -2.91 -0.40
C LEU A 154 -23.08 -1.63 -1.02
N ILE A 155 -21.76 -1.62 -1.21
CA ILE A 155 -21.00 -0.56 -1.88
C ILE A 155 -20.30 -1.15 -3.10
N VAL A 156 -20.35 -0.45 -4.24
CA VAL A 156 -19.62 -0.84 -5.46
C VAL A 156 -18.82 0.33 -5.98
N ALA A 157 -17.49 0.18 -6.08
CA ALA A 157 -16.56 1.21 -6.55
C ALA A 157 -15.83 0.76 -7.84
N PRO A 158 -16.23 1.23 -9.02
CA PRO A 158 -15.55 0.91 -10.27
C PRO A 158 -14.08 1.35 -10.30
N GLY A 159 -13.22 0.54 -10.92
CA GLY A 159 -11.78 0.82 -10.98
C GLY A 159 -11.41 2.02 -11.85
N SER A 160 -12.28 2.40 -12.79
CA SER A 160 -12.07 3.57 -13.65
C SER A 160 -13.38 4.08 -14.23
N ARG A 161 -13.36 5.33 -14.74
CA ARG A 161 -14.46 5.93 -15.49
C ARG A 161 -14.82 5.11 -16.73
N GLN A 162 -13.82 4.53 -17.40
CA GLN A 162 -14.02 3.67 -18.56
C GLN A 162 -14.81 2.39 -18.19
N VAL A 163 -14.45 1.75 -17.08
CA VAL A 163 -15.20 0.58 -16.58
C VAL A 163 -16.63 0.96 -16.24
N LEU A 164 -16.83 2.06 -15.51
CA LEU A 164 -18.16 2.57 -15.16
C LEU A 164 -19.02 2.84 -16.42
N GLU A 165 -18.46 3.52 -17.43
CA GLU A 165 -19.18 3.82 -18.68
C GLU A 165 -19.59 2.55 -19.43
N ASN A 166 -18.68 1.58 -19.56
CA ASN A 166 -19.00 0.33 -20.25
C ASN A 166 -20.06 -0.49 -19.49
N LEU A 167 -19.96 -0.59 -18.15
CA LEU A 167 -21.00 -1.23 -17.32
C LEU A 167 -22.36 -0.54 -17.46
N ALA A 168 -22.37 0.79 -17.52
CA ALA A 168 -23.61 1.55 -17.67
C ALA A 168 -24.29 1.29 -19.03
N ARG A 169 -23.51 1.32 -20.11
CA ARG A 169 -24.03 1.12 -21.47
C ARG A 169 -24.43 -0.32 -21.75
N ASP A 170 -23.80 -1.27 -21.08
CA ASP A 170 -24.10 -2.70 -21.24
C ASP A 170 -25.15 -3.20 -20.23
N GLY A 171 -25.70 -2.32 -19.38
CA GLY A 171 -26.83 -2.60 -18.49
C GLY A 171 -26.47 -3.10 -17.09
N TYR A 172 -25.24 -3.56 -16.86
CA TYR A 172 -24.81 -4.08 -15.56
C TYR A 172 -24.92 -3.05 -14.42
N LEU A 173 -24.72 -1.76 -14.70
CA LEU A 173 -24.90 -0.73 -13.68
C LEU A 173 -26.35 -0.66 -13.20
N ALA A 174 -27.32 -0.84 -14.10
CA ALA A 174 -28.73 -0.84 -13.75
C ALA A 174 -29.08 -2.03 -12.85
N ASP A 175 -28.53 -3.22 -13.14
CA ASP A 175 -28.71 -4.40 -12.30
C ASP A 175 -28.15 -4.19 -10.88
N LEU A 176 -26.97 -3.58 -10.75
CA LEU A 176 -26.37 -3.24 -9.45
C LEU A 176 -27.24 -2.26 -8.66
N VAL A 177 -27.71 -1.18 -9.31
CA VAL A 177 -28.57 -0.18 -8.66
C VAL A 177 -29.91 -0.79 -8.27
N ALA A 178 -30.52 -1.60 -9.14
CA ALA A 178 -31.78 -2.29 -8.87
C ALA A 178 -31.68 -3.22 -7.66
N ALA A 179 -30.52 -3.85 -7.46
CA ALA A 179 -30.27 -4.69 -6.29
C ALA A 179 -30.09 -3.92 -4.97
N GLY A 180 -29.98 -2.59 -5.02
CA GLY A 180 -29.76 -1.72 -3.85
C GLY A 180 -28.30 -1.36 -3.60
N ALA A 181 -27.39 -1.56 -4.57
CA ALA A 181 -26.01 -1.14 -4.44
C ALA A 181 -25.87 0.39 -4.42
N ARG A 182 -25.02 0.90 -3.53
CA ARG A 182 -24.53 2.29 -3.62
C ARG A 182 -23.30 2.33 -4.51
N ILE A 183 -23.40 3.03 -5.63
CA ILE A 183 -22.29 3.21 -6.57
C ILE A 183 -21.41 4.35 -6.08
N ASP A 184 -20.17 4.04 -5.72
CA ASP A 184 -19.18 5.01 -5.25
C ASP A 184 -18.35 5.57 -6.41
N GLU A 185 -17.62 6.65 -6.16
CA GLU A 185 -16.74 7.25 -7.16
C GLU A 185 -15.65 6.27 -7.63
N CYS A 186 -15.13 6.50 -8.84
CA CYS A 186 -13.96 5.78 -9.37
C CYS A 186 -12.67 6.22 -8.67
N ALA A 187 -12.54 5.85 -7.40
CA ALA A 187 -11.48 6.26 -6.48
C ALA A 187 -11.11 5.10 -5.54
N CYS A 188 -10.10 5.30 -4.69
CA CYS A 188 -9.74 4.31 -3.68
C CYS A 188 -10.86 4.07 -2.65
N GLY A 189 -11.58 5.14 -2.25
CA GLY A 189 -12.74 5.08 -1.35
C GLY A 189 -12.53 4.20 -0.11
N PHE A 190 -13.43 3.23 0.05
CA PHE A 190 -13.44 2.27 1.17
C PHE A 190 -12.12 1.50 1.34
N CYS A 191 -11.33 1.29 0.27
CA CYS A 191 -10.09 0.49 0.32
C CYS A 191 -9.02 1.10 1.26
N ILE A 192 -9.01 2.42 1.38
CA ILE A 192 -8.09 3.16 2.26
C ILE A 192 -8.77 3.70 3.52
N GLY A 193 -10.00 3.26 3.81
CA GLY A 193 -10.80 3.75 4.93
C GLY A 193 -11.30 5.19 4.76
N ASN A 194 -11.41 5.68 3.52
CA ASN A 194 -11.93 7.01 3.22
C ASN A 194 -13.33 6.89 2.61
N SER A 195 -14.36 7.09 3.43
CA SER A 195 -15.78 6.75 3.17
C SER A 195 -16.14 5.30 3.49
N CYS A 196 -17.45 5.04 3.60
CA CYS A 196 -18.03 3.70 3.77
C CYS A 196 -17.47 2.92 4.96
N SER A 197 -17.26 3.61 6.09
CA SER A 197 -16.83 2.96 7.34
C SER A 197 -17.88 1.95 7.81
N PRO A 198 -17.45 0.73 8.18
CA PRO A 198 -18.33 -0.27 8.75
C PRO A 198 -18.69 0.10 10.21
N GLY A 199 -19.72 -0.54 10.76
CA GLY A 199 -20.09 -0.37 12.17
C GLY A 199 -19.01 -0.91 13.12
N SER A 200 -19.09 -0.54 14.39
CA SER A 200 -18.23 -1.13 15.43
C SER A 200 -18.52 -2.63 15.56
N LYS A 201 -17.47 -3.45 15.65
CA LYS A 201 -17.55 -4.92 15.74
C LYS A 201 -18.30 -5.60 14.60
N SER A 202 -18.50 -4.90 13.49
CA SER A 202 -19.21 -5.44 12.33
C SER A 202 -18.26 -6.22 11.41
N VAL A 203 -18.82 -7.18 10.67
CA VAL A 203 -18.13 -7.94 9.64
C VAL A 203 -18.32 -7.25 8.29
N SER A 204 -17.21 -6.92 7.64
CA SER A 204 -17.17 -6.29 6.31
C SER A 204 -16.40 -7.16 5.33
N LEU A 205 -17.07 -7.62 4.27
CA LEU A 205 -16.43 -8.30 3.16
C LEU A 205 -15.95 -7.28 2.13
N ARG A 206 -14.69 -7.39 1.70
CA ARG A 206 -14.08 -6.45 0.77
C ARG A 206 -13.33 -7.18 -0.34
N THR A 207 -13.46 -6.70 -1.57
CA THR A 207 -12.71 -7.24 -2.69
C THR A 207 -11.36 -6.53 -2.91
N SER A 208 -10.93 -5.70 -1.96
CA SER A 208 -9.60 -5.07 -1.90
C SER A 208 -8.49 -6.04 -1.46
N ASN A 209 -7.27 -5.52 -1.24
CA ASN A 209 -6.07 -6.29 -0.92
C ASN A 209 -5.58 -6.23 0.53
N ARG A 210 -6.11 -5.34 1.40
CA ARG A 210 -5.62 -5.17 2.79
C ARG A 210 -6.73 -5.12 3.82
N ASN A 211 -6.56 -5.86 4.91
CA ASN A 211 -7.51 -5.99 6.03
C ASN A 211 -6.86 -5.81 7.42
N PHE A 212 -5.76 -5.07 7.51
CA PHE A 212 -5.14 -4.72 8.79
C PHE A 212 -6.12 -4.04 9.75
N ARG A 213 -5.89 -4.18 11.05
CA ARG A 213 -6.71 -3.56 12.10
C ARG A 213 -6.88 -2.06 11.86
N GLY A 214 -8.11 -1.57 11.91
CA GLY A 214 -8.46 -0.15 11.69
C GLY A 214 -8.35 0.36 10.26
N ARG A 215 -8.00 -0.49 9.27
CA ARG A 215 -7.85 -0.09 7.87
C ARG A 215 -9.10 0.56 7.26
N SER A 216 -10.29 0.20 7.73
CA SER A 216 -11.57 0.73 7.27
C SER A 216 -11.96 2.09 7.86
N GLY A 217 -11.15 2.62 8.78
CA GLY A 217 -11.52 3.76 9.62
C GLY A 217 -12.25 3.38 10.91
N THR A 218 -12.64 2.10 11.08
CA THR A 218 -13.26 1.58 12.30
C THR A 218 -12.32 0.55 12.96
N PRO A 219 -11.65 0.88 14.09
CA PRO A 219 -10.59 0.04 14.67
C PRO A 219 -10.99 -1.38 15.08
N ASP A 220 -12.24 -1.59 15.48
CA ASP A 220 -12.76 -2.85 15.99
C ASP A 220 -13.66 -3.58 14.97
N ALA A 221 -13.64 -3.18 13.69
CA ALA A 221 -14.33 -3.89 12.62
C ALA A 221 -13.48 -5.02 12.04
N ASP A 222 -14.14 -6.12 11.69
CA ASP A 222 -13.52 -7.31 11.13
C ASP A 222 -13.64 -7.31 9.60
N LEU A 223 -12.50 -7.14 8.94
CA LEU A 223 -12.43 -7.05 7.48
C LEU A 223 -11.96 -8.39 6.88
N TYR A 224 -12.79 -8.97 6.02
CA TYR A 224 -12.46 -10.17 5.27
C TYR A 224 -12.19 -9.82 3.81
N LEU A 225 -11.13 -10.36 3.23
CA LEU A 225 -10.82 -10.16 1.81
C LEU A 225 -11.30 -11.34 1.00
N VAL A 226 -12.21 -11.09 0.06
CA VAL A 226 -12.88 -12.14 -0.72
C VAL A 226 -12.91 -11.79 -2.21
N SER A 227 -13.33 -12.75 -3.04
CA SER A 227 -13.62 -12.53 -4.46
C SER A 227 -14.94 -11.77 -4.67
N CYS A 228 -15.18 -11.24 -5.87
CA CYS A 228 -16.45 -10.58 -6.20
C CYS A 228 -17.64 -11.54 -6.16
N GLU A 229 -17.44 -12.80 -6.54
CA GLU A 229 -18.44 -13.86 -6.48
C GLU A 229 -18.88 -14.10 -5.03
N THR A 230 -17.92 -14.30 -4.13
CA THR A 230 -18.19 -14.52 -2.70
C THR A 230 -18.83 -13.29 -2.06
N ALA A 231 -18.36 -12.09 -2.40
CA ALA A 231 -18.95 -10.84 -1.92
C ALA A 231 -20.41 -10.70 -2.37
N ALA A 232 -20.71 -10.96 -3.66
CA ALA A 232 -22.07 -10.89 -4.19
C ALA A 232 -22.99 -11.97 -3.58
N ALA A 233 -22.49 -13.20 -3.38
CA ALA A 233 -23.21 -14.26 -2.71
C ALA A 233 -23.59 -13.86 -1.27
N ALA A 234 -22.65 -13.27 -0.53
CA ALA A 234 -22.91 -12.76 0.82
C ALA A 234 -23.88 -11.58 0.83
N ALA A 235 -23.83 -10.70 -0.17
CA ALA A 235 -24.76 -9.59 -0.28
C ALA A 235 -26.22 -10.06 -0.46
N VAL A 236 -26.45 -11.18 -1.14
CA VAL A 236 -27.78 -11.79 -1.29
C VAL A 236 -28.21 -12.50 -0.01
N THR A 237 -27.30 -13.21 0.66
CA THR A 237 -27.63 -14.16 1.74
C THR A 237 -27.51 -13.58 3.16
N GLY A 238 -26.89 -12.41 3.33
CA GLY A 238 -26.65 -11.78 4.63
C GLY A 238 -25.58 -12.46 5.48
N ARG A 239 -24.83 -13.41 4.90
CA ARG A 239 -23.81 -14.22 5.57
C ARG A 239 -22.74 -14.67 4.59
N ILE A 240 -21.56 -15.06 5.06
CA ILE A 240 -20.54 -15.67 4.20
C ILE A 240 -21.12 -16.96 3.60
N THR A 241 -21.11 -17.03 2.27
CA THR A 241 -21.68 -18.12 1.49
C THR A 241 -20.72 -18.47 0.37
N ASP A 242 -20.48 -19.77 0.16
CA ASP A 242 -19.74 -20.25 -1.00
C ASP A 242 -20.53 -19.91 -2.27
N PRO A 243 -19.99 -19.15 -3.23
CA PRO A 243 -20.73 -18.75 -4.41
C PRO A 243 -21.18 -19.94 -5.28
N ARG A 244 -20.56 -21.12 -5.11
CA ARG A 244 -20.95 -22.36 -5.81
C ARG A 244 -22.25 -22.97 -5.26
N ASP A 245 -22.66 -22.58 -4.06
CA ASP A 245 -23.90 -23.07 -3.42
C ASP A 245 -25.12 -22.19 -3.77
N LEU A 246 -24.94 -21.15 -4.61
CA LEU A 246 -26.06 -20.40 -5.17
C LEU A 246 -26.81 -21.26 -6.18
N ASP A 247 -28.15 -21.23 -6.14
CA ASP A 247 -29.02 -21.91 -7.11
C ASP A 247 -29.06 -21.15 -8.45
N MET A 248 -27.92 -21.05 -9.10
CA MET A 248 -27.75 -20.43 -10.42
C MET A 248 -26.48 -20.93 -11.11
N PRO A 249 -26.44 -20.98 -12.45
CA PRO A 249 -25.20 -21.24 -13.17
C PRO A 249 -24.22 -20.08 -12.99
N PHE A 250 -22.92 -20.37 -13.17
CA PHE A 250 -21.91 -19.32 -13.19
C PHE A 250 -22.18 -18.32 -14.33
N PRO A 251 -22.16 -16.99 -14.08
CA PRO A 251 -22.48 -15.99 -15.11
C PRO A 251 -21.52 -16.03 -16.31
N PRO A 252 -22.02 -16.21 -17.55
CA PRO A 252 -21.18 -16.22 -18.74
C PRO A 252 -20.88 -14.79 -19.20
N ILE A 253 -19.96 -14.10 -18.52
CA ILE A 253 -19.60 -12.72 -18.89
C ILE A 253 -18.79 -12.72 -20.20
N LYS A 254 -19.42 -12.21 -21.26
CA LYS A 254 -18.75 -11.98 -22.54
C LYS A 254 -18.06 -10.62 -22.51
N LEU A 255 -16.74 -10.61 -22.63
CA LEU A 255 -15.99 -9.38 -22.81
C LEU A 255 -16.31 -8.78 -24.19
N PRO A 256 -16.46 -7.45 -24.29
CA PRO A 256 -16.60 -6.80 -25.57
C PRO A 256 -15.32 -6.98 -26.40
N SER A 257 -15.45 -7.10 -27.72
CA SER A 257 -14.30 -7.16 -28.63
C SER A 257 -13.48 -5.87 -28.60
N THR A 258 -14.15 -4.75 -28.30
CA THR A 258 -13.55 -3.42 -28.14
C THR A 258 -14.25 -2.71 -26.99
N PHE A 259 -13.49 -2.21 -26.02
CA PHE A 259 -14.00 -1.35 -24.97
C PHE A 259 -14.20 0.05 -25.50
N ARG A 260 -15.22 0.74 -24.99
CA ARG A 260 -15.39 2.16 -25.28
C ARG A 260 -14.29 2.93 -24.54
N VAL A 261 -13.31 3.43 -25.28
CA VAL A 261 -12.23 4.29 -24.76
C VAL A 261 -12.68 5.75 -24.87
N ASN A 262 -12.54 6.49 -23.78
CA ASN A 262 -12.90 7.89 -23.72
C ASN A 262 -11.84 8.66 -22.94
N ASP A 263 -10.96 9.32 -23.69
CA ASP A 263 -9.86 10.10 -23.16
C ASP A 263 -10.20 11.59 -23.08
N GLY A 264 -11.45 11.99 -23.35
CA GLY A 264 -11.86 13.40 -23.42
C GLY A 264 -11.75 14.20 -22.10
N MET A 265 -11.40 13.55 -20.99
CA MET A 265 -11.08 14.23 -19.71
C MET A 265 -9.59 14.12 -19.33
N ILE A 266 -8.75 13.56 -20.19
CA ILE A 266 -7.30 13.60 -20.01
C ILE A 266 -6.84 15.02 -20.37
N LEU A 267 -6.29 15.72 -19.40
CA LEU A 267 -5.60 16.98 -19.62
C LEU A 267 -4.19 16.66 -20.13
N HIS A 268 -3.95 16.90 -21.41
CA HIS A 268 -2.62 16.72 -21.99
C HIS A 268 -1.64 17.79 -21.48
N PRO A 269 -0.33 17.48 -21.42
CA PRO A 269 0.69 18.49 -21.15
C PRO A 269 0.54 19.68 -22.10
N ALA A 270 0.76 20.88 -21.59
CA ALA A 270 0.80 22.07 -22.42
C ALA A 270 2.01 22.05 -23.36
N ASP A 271 1.93 22.86 -24.41
CA ASP A 271 3.03 23.05 -25.35
C ASP A 271 4.29 23.51 -24.59
N PRO A 272 5.46 22.86 -24.79
CA PRO A 272 6.70 23.20 -24.10
C PRO A 272 7.08 24.69 -24.16
N ASP A 273 6.77 25.38 -25.26
CA ASP A 273 7.11 26.79 -25.47
C ASP A 273 6.22 27.73 -24.65
N THR A 274 5.04 27.26 -24.23
CA THR A 274 4.07 28.04 -23.44
C THR A 274 3.97 27.57 -21.99
N ALA A 275 4.45 26.36 -21.68
CA ALA A 275 4.27 25.70 -20.40
C ALA A 275 4.82 26.50 -19.22
N SER A 276 5.95 27.22 -19.39
CA SER A 276 6.56 28.02 -18.32
C SER A 276 5.73 29.22 -17.89
N GLY A 277 4.82 29.70 -18.76
CA GLY A 277 3.93 30.84 -18.48
C GLY A 277 2.62 30.45 -17.80
N LEU A 278 2.35 29.16 -17.60
CA LEU A 278 1.10 28.71 -17.02
C LEU A 278 1.02 29.02 -15.52
N GLU A 279 -0.11 29.60 -15.13
CA GLU A 279 -0.41 29.85 -13.73
C GLU A 279 -0.74 28.53 -13.01
N ILE A 280 0.11 28.12 -12.08
CA ILE A 280 -0.16 26.97 -11.21
C ILE A 280 -1.04 27.42 -10.05
N ARG A 281 -2.34 27.11 -10.12
CA ARG A 281 -3.30 27.40 -9.05
C ARG A 281 -2.98 26.59 -7.80
N ARG A 282 -2.86 27.26 -6.65
CA ARG A 282 -2.58 26.65 -5.34
C ARG A 282 -3.62 27.09 -4.33
N GLY A 283 -4.25 26.13 -3.64
CA GLY A 283 -5.11 26.41 -2.49
C GLY A 283 -4.30 26.65 -1.21
N PRO A 284 -4.96 27.04 -0.10
CA PRO A 284 -4.28 27.35 1.17
C PRO A 284 -3.53 26.16 1.79
N ASN A 285 -3.87 24.92 1.39
CA ASN A 285 -3.18 23.70 1.82
C ASN A 285 -2.14 23.17 0.80
N ILE A 286 -1.75 23.98 -0.18
CA ILE A 286 -0.71 23.62 -1.15
C ILE A 286 0.48 24.54 -0.92
N GLY A 287 1.43 24.06 -0.10
CA GLY A 287 2.66 24.77 0.23
C GLY A 287 3.84 24.29 -0.62
N PRO A 288 4.96 25.05 -0.60
CA PRO A 288 6.23 24.54 -1.12
C PRO A 288 6.66 23.31 -0.30
N PRO A 289 7.23 22.27 -0.94
CA PRO A 289 7.76 21.14 -0.20
C PRO A 289 8.92 21.62 0.69
N PRO A 290 8.98 21.22 1.98
CA PRO A 290 10.06 21.61 2.85
C PRO A 290 11.36 20.98 2.37
N VAL A 291 12.43 21.73 2.53
CA VAL A 291 13.76 21.35 2.08
C VAL A 291 14.57 20.96 3.30
N GLY A 292 15.18 19.77 3.28
CA GLY A 292 16.02 19.31 4.38
C GLY A 292 17.23 20.22 4.57
N LYS A 293 17.71 20.33 5.81
CA LYS A 293 18.98 21.01 6.13
C LYS A 293 20.14 20.05 5.85
N THR A 294 21.31 20.56 5.48
CA THR A 294 22.54 19.76 5.35
C THR A 294 22.74 18.88 6.59
N PHE A 295 23.22 17.66 6.40
CA PHE A 295 23.48 16.74 7.50
C PHE A 295 24.54 17.32 8.44
N PRO A 296 24.32 17.33 9.78
CA PRO A 296 25.24 17.96 10.73
C PRO A 296 26.56 17.19 10.86
N GLU A 297 27.62 17.87 11.31
CA GLU A 297 28.93 17.24 11.61
C GLU A 297 28.87 16.29 12.82
N THR A 298 27.94 16.53 13.74
CA THR A 298 27.73 15.73 14.95
C THR A 298 26.24 15.64 15.23
N ILE A 299 25.77 14.47 15.64
CA ILE A 299 24.43 14.31 16.20
C ILE A 299 24.54 14.57 17.70
N ASN A 300 23.93 15.65 18.18
CA ASN A 300 23.57 15.84 19.58
C ASN A 300 22.05 15.64 19.67
N GLY A 301 21.65 14.41 19.94
CA GLY A 301 20.28 13.94 19.75
C GLY A 301 19.52 13.72 21.06
N LYS A 302 18.20 13.80 20.98
CA LYS A 302 17.28 13.46 22.07
C LYS A 302 16.30 12.41 21.55
N VAL A 303 16.14 11.31 22.29
CA VAL A 303 15.16 10.28 21.95
C VAL A 303 13.76 10.85 22.18
N LEU A 304 13.02 11.06 21.10
CA LEU A 304 11.69 11.68 21.14
C LEU A 304 10.60 10.66 21.42
N ILE A 305 10.79 9.42 20.97
CA ILE A 305 9.85 8.32 21.17
C ILE A 305 10.60 6.99 21.01
N LYS A 306 10.10 5.97 21.72
CA LYS A 306 10.44 4.56 21.54
C LYS A 306 9.15 3.85 21.19
N VAL A 307 9.14 3.12 20.08
CA VAL A 307 7.95 2.41 19.58
C VAL A 307 8.23 0.93 19.40
N ASP A 308 7.19 0.11 19.52
CA ASP A 308 7.29 -1.35 19.45
C ASP A 308 7.59 -1.87 18.04
N ASP A 309 7.57 -3.19 17.90
CA ASP A 309 7.66 -3.89 16.62
C ASP A 309 6.46 -3.56 15.70
N GLN A 310 6.65 -3.75 14.40
CA GLN A 310 5.59 -3.71 13.36
C GLN A 310 4.85 -2.37 13.28
N VAL A 311 5.55 -1.27 13.58
CA VAL A 311 5.01 0.07 13.43
C VAL A 311 4.87 0.42 11.95
N THR A 312 3.62 0.48 11.48
CA THR A 312 3.28 0.79 10.10
C THR A 312 3.45 2.27 9.76
N THR A 313 3.50 2.61 8.46
CA THR A 313 3.46 4.00 8.01
C THR A 313 2.16 4.72 8.33
N ASP A 314 1.05 4.00 8.55
CA ASP A 314 -0.21 4.58 9.04
C ASP A 314 -0.16 4.90 10.55
N HIS A 315 0.70 4.21 11.32
CA HIS A 315 1.00 4.61 12.71
C HIS A 315 1.91 5.84 12.76
N ILE A 316 2.94 5.91 11.89
CA ILE A 316 3.88 7.04 11.83
C ILE A 316 3.17 8.31 11.31
N MET A 317 2.42 8.18 10.22
CA MET A 317 1.73 9.28 9.57
C MET A 317 0.33 8.84 9.09
N PRO A 318 -0.71 9.07 9.90
CA PRO A 318 -2.04 8.53 9.64
C PRO A 318 -2.67 9.08 8.35
N ALA A 319 -3.43 8.22 7.69
CA ALA A 319 -4.18 8.51 6.47
C ALA A 319 -5.55 9.15 6.77
N GLY A 320 -6.58 8.70 6.04
CA GLY A 320 -7.98 9.09 6.26
C GLY A 320 -8.17 10.60 6.15
N ALA A 321 -8.86 11.17 7.15
CA ALA A 321 -9.20 12.60 7.18
C ALA A 321 -7.99 13.55 7.18
N ARG A 322 -6.77 13.06 7.46
CA ARG A 322 -5.54 13.86 7.47
C ARG A 322 -4.95 14.08 6.07
N MET A 323 -5.32 13.23 5.11
CA MET A 323 -4.80 13.28 3.73
C MET A 323 -5.09 14.60 3.01
N LYS A 324 -6.09 15.38 3.46
CA LYS A 324 -6.33 16.75 2.96
C LYS A 324 -5.17 17.72 3.19
N TYR A 325 -4.25 17.41 4.11
CA TYR A 325 -3.05 18.19 4.39
C TYR A 325 -1.79 17.65 3.71
N ARG A 326 -1.91 16.66 2.81
CA ARG A 326 -0.75 15.98 2.20
C ARG A 326 0.21 16.92 1.46
N SER A 327 -0.29 18.06 0.97
CA SER A 327 0.49 19.13 0.32
C SER A 327 0.80 20.32 1.24
N ASN A 328 0.41 20.24 2.51
CA ASN A 328 0.70 21.22 3.57
C ASN A 328 1.52 20.54 4.66
N ILE A 329 2.81 20.32 4.39
CA ILE A 329 3.68 19.55 5.30
C ILE A 329 3.74 20.13 6.72
N PRO A 330 3.85 21.46 6.93
CA PRO A 330 3.84 22.02 8.27
C PRO A 330 2.60 21.64 9.09
N ARG A 331 1.42 21.63 8.46
CA ARG A 331 0.18 21.20 9.10
C ARG A 331 0.09 19.69 9.25
N TYR A 332 0.51 18.94 8.24
CA TYR A 332 0.42 17.48 8.27
C TYR A 332 1.36 16.87 9.32
N ALA A 333 2.50 17.53 9.57
CA ALA A 333 3.45 17.13 10.59
C ALA A 333 2.87 17.14 12.02
N ASP A 334 1.80 17.89 12.29
CA ASP A 334 1.13 17.88 13.59
C ASP A 334 0.41 16.56 13.91
N PHE A 335 0.37 15.62 12.96
CA PHE A 335 -0.25 14.30 13.13
C PHE A 335 0.76 13.16 13.17
N VAL A 336 2.07 13.44 13.16
CA VAL A 336 3.10 12.40 13.28
C VAL A 336 2.90 11.65 14.60
N PHE A 337 2.79 10.32 14.50
CA PHE A 337 2.49 9.40 15.60
C PHE A 337 1.16 9.65 16.34
N GLU A 338 0.19 10.38 15.78
CA GLU A 338 -1.12 10.62 16.43
C GLU A 338 -1.79 9.34 16.99
N PRO A 339 -1.78 8.17 16.32
CA PRO A 339 -2.36 6.94 16.86
C PRO A 339 -1.60 6.30 18.03
N ILE A 340 -0.31 6.64 18.21
CA ILE A 340 0.56 6.06 19.24
C ILE A 340 0.78 7.06 20.37
N ASP A 341 1.25 8.26 20.04
CA ASP A 341 1.55 9.34 20.96
C ASP A 341 1.30 10.71 20.28
N PRO A 342 0.12 11.31 20.50
CA PRO A 342 -0.25 12.58 19.88
C PRO A 342 0.58 13.77 20.39
N SER A 343 1.38 13.60 21.44
CA SER A 343 2.28 14.64 21.94
C SER A 343 3.65 14.66 21.25
N PHE A 344 3.92 13.71 20.35
CA PHE A 344 5.18 13.67 19.60
C PHE A 344 5.53 14.98 18.88
N PRO A 345 4.62 15.62 18.11
CA PRO A 345 4.99 16.83 17.36
C PRO A 345 5.38 18.01 18.25
N SER A 346 4.69 18.21 19.37
CA SER A 346 5.05 19.28 20.33
C SER A 346 6.38 18.99 21.01
N ARG A 347 6.63 17.73 21.39
CA ARG A 347 7.92 17.27 21.94
C ARG A 347 9.08 17.47 20.97
N ALA A 348 8.88 17.15 19.69
CA ALA A 348 9.89 17.32 18.65
C ALA A 348 10.27 18.80 18.48
N ARG A 349 9.27 19.69 18.43
CA ARG A 349 9.49 21.14 18.35
C ARG A 349 10.22 21.69 19.59
N ALA A 350 9.86 21.21 20.79
CA ALA A 350 10.55 21.60 22.03
C ALA A 350 12.02 21.17 22.01
N ALA A 351 12.31 19.94 21.57
CA ALA A 351 13.68 19.45 21.44
C ALA A 351 14.50 20.27 20.41
N GLU A 352 13.91 20.64 19.27
CA GLU A 352 14.60 21.51 18.30
C GLU A 352 14.91 22.90 18.89
N ASN A 353 13.99 23.48 19.67
CA ASN A 353 14.21 24.75 20.37
C ASN A 353 15.30 24.68 21.45
N GLU A 354 15.45 23.51 22.09
CA GLU A 354 16.56 23.21 23.02
C GLU A 354 17.89 22.93 22.29
N GLY A 355 17.89 22.92 20.95
CA GLY A 355 19.08 22.68 20.12
C GLY A 355 19.36 21.20 19.80
N PHE A 356 18.51 20.27 20.25
CA PHE A 356 18.67 18.84 20.00
C PHE A 356 18.18 18.43 18.62
N LYS A 357 18.74 17.34 18.08
CA LYS A 357 18.19 16.62 16.93
C LYS A 357 17.27 15.51 17.39
N GLY A 358 16.14 15.34 16.70
CA GLY A 358 15.20 14.28 17.04
C GLY A 358 15.75 12.90 16.68
N ILE A 359 15.63 11.95 17.61
CA ILE A 359 15.89 10.53 17.40
C ILE A 359 14.62 9.74 17.67
N ILE A 360 14.28 8.83 16.76
CA ILE A 360 13.23 7.82 16.97
C ILE A 360 13.90 6.48 17.23
N VAL A 361 13.46 5.75 18.25
CA VAL A 361 13.87 4.37 18.52
C VAL A 361 12.70 3.44 18.20
N ALA A 362 12.95 2.32 17.53
CA ALA A 362 11.91 1.40 17.10
C ALA A 362 12.31 -0.08 17.20
N GLY A 363 11.29 -0.95 17.27
CA GLY A 363 11.46 -2.40 17.22
C GLY A 363 11.75 -2.96 15.82
N LEU A 364 11.31 -4.19 15.60
CA LEU A 364 11.40 -4.92 14.34
C LEU A 364 10.41 -4.39 13.30
N SER A 365 10.76 -4.43 12.01
CA SER A 365 9.86 -4.12 10.88
C SER A 365 9.28 -2.69 10.96
N TYR A 366 10.12 -1.70 11.26
CA TYR A 366 9.69 -0.30 11.33
C TYR A 366 9.40 0.27 9.93
N GLY A 367 8.22 0.87 9.76
CA GLY A 367 7.79 1.50 8.51
C GLY A 367 7.00 0.60 7.56
N GLN A 368 6.28 -0.41 8.09
CA GLN A 368 5.50 -1.36 7.28
C GLN A 368 4.33 -0.71 6.53
N GLY A 369 4.01 -1.27 5.36
CA GLY A 369 2.74 -1.01 4.69
C GLY A 369 2.85 -0.02 3.54
N SER A 370 2.21 1.15 3.65
CA SER A 370 2.08 2.09 2.54
C SER A 370 3.41 2.76 2.18
N SER A 371 3.66 3.01 0.89
CA SER A 371 4.85 3.69 0.37
C SER A 371 4.89 5.20 0.65
N ARG A 372 4.02 5.70 1.54
CA ARG A 372 3.79 7.12 1.79
C ARG A 372 5.05 7.79 2.33
N GLU A 373 5.67 8.61 1.48
CA GLU A 373 6.89 9.37 1.79
C GLU A 373 6.73 10.36 2.95
N HIS A 374 5.49 10.79 3.24
CA HIS A 374 5.12 11.64 4.38
C HIS A 374 5.55 11.07 5.74
N ALA A 375 5.62 9.74 5.86
CA ALA A 375 6.13 9.07 7.05
C ALA A 375 7.63 9.35 7.31
N ALA A 376 8.37 9.91 6.35
CA ALA A 376 9.74 10.39 6.52
C ALA A 376 9.84 11.92 6.40
N LEU A 377 9.11 12.52 5.44
CA LEU A 377 9.10 13.96 5.19
C LEU A 377 8.57 14.77 6.39
N CYS A 378 7.50 14.32 7.06
CA CYS A 378 6.95 15.02 8.22
C CYS A 378 7.85 14.90 9.46
N PRO A 379 8.39 13.73 9.84
CA PRO A 379 9.42 13.65 10.88
C PRO A 379 10.65 14.51 10.59
N MET A 380 11.13 14.54 9.34
CA MET A 380 12.24 15.41 8.94
C MET A 380 11.93 16.89 9.21
N HIS A 381 10.70 17.31 8.86
CA HIS A 381 10.21 18.66 9.09
C HIS A 381 10.16 19.02 10.59
N LEU A 382 9.89 18.04 11.45
CA LEU A 382 9.91 18.19 12.92
C LEU A 382 11.31 18.09 13.54
N GLY A 383 12.37 18.06 12.73
CA GLY A 383 13.76 18.07 13.23
C GLY A 383 14.35 16.68 13.53
N VAL A 384 13.67 15.58 13.15
CA VAL A 384 14.25 14.23 13.24
C VAL A 384 15.43 14.10 12.28
N ARG A 385 16.51 13.48 12.73
CA ARG A 385 17.72 13.22 11.93
C ARG A 385 18.19 11.79 11.96
N VAL A 386 17.78 11.01 12.96
CA VAL A 386 18.16 9.61 13.08
C VAL A 386 16.93 8.79 13.46
N VAL A 387 16.80 7.62 12.87
CA VAL A 387 15.94 6.54 13.37
C VAL A 387 16.83 5.36 13.66
N ILE A 388 16.76 4.80 14.87
CA ILE A 388 17.47 3.59 15.26
C ILE A 388 16.44 2.49 15.48
N ALA A 389 16.52 1.40 14.74
CA ALA A 389 15.54 0.31 14.82
C ALA A 389 16.22 -1.06 14.90
N LYS A 390 15.49 -2.10 15.32
CA LYS A 390 15.96 -3.48 15.16
C LYS A 390 15.95 -3.89 13.68
N SER A 391 14.95 -3.46 12.91
CA SER A 391 14.93 -3.61 11.45
C SER A 391 13.96 -2.62 10.77
N PHE A 392 14.15 -2.40 9.47
CA PHE A 392 13.33 -1.50 8.66
C PHE A 392 12.68 -2.19 7.48
N GLU A 393 11.54 -1.64 7.07
CA GLU A 393 10.91 -1.97 5.80
C GLU A 393 11.53 -1.17 4.64
N ARG A 394 11.84 -1.87 3.53
CA ARG A 394 12.72 -1.38 2.46
C ARG A 394 12.35 -0.02 1.90
N ILE A 395 11.06 0.20 1.58
CA ILE A 395 10.57 1.44 1.00
C ILE A 395 10.69 2.60 2.01
N HIS A 396 10.39 2.32 3.29
CA HIS A 396 10.47 3.34 4.32
C HIS A 396 11.92 3.76 4.60
N ALA A 397 12.85 2.80 4.68
CA ALA A 397 14.28 3.09 4.80
C ALA A 397 14.80 3.99 3.67
N ALA A 398 14.40 3.73 2.43
CA ALA A 398 14.74 4.58 1.29
C ALA A 398 14.13 5.99 1.41
N ASN A 399 12.90 6.11 1.90
CA ASN A 399 12.26 7.41 2.14
C ASN A 399 12.99 8.22 3.23
N LEU A 400 13.41 7.59 4.35
CA LEU A 400 14.21 8.25 5.39
C LEU A 400 15.47 8.89 4.78
N VAL A 401 16.22 8.12 3.98
CA VAL A 401 17.39 8.60 3.26
C VAL A 401 17.05 9.76 2.32
N ASN A 402 15.99 9.64 1.52
CA ASN A 402 15.56 10.69 0.57
C ASN A 402 15.28 12.04 1.24
N PHE A 403 14.89 12.05 2.51
CA PHE A 403 14.68 13.26 3.30
C PHE A 403 15.80 13.56 4.30
N GLY A 404 16.95 12.92 4.19
CA GLY A 404 18.11 13.24 5.03
C GLY A 404 17.98 12.78 6.48
N ILE A 405 17.21 11.71 6.74
CA ILE A 405 17.16 11.01 8.02
C ILE A 405 18.00 9.75 7.90
N LEU A 406 18.95 9.55 8.81
CA LEU A 406 19.83 8.37 8.83
C LEU A 406 19.10 7.19 9.49
N PRO A 407 18.81 6.10 8.75
CA PRO A 407 18.36 4.85 9.36
C PRO A 407 19.56 4.08 9.92
N LEU A 408 19.48 3.70 11.19
CA LEU A 408 20.48 2.90 11.91
C LEU A 408 19.84 1.61 12.43
N VAL A 409 20.55 0.51 12.29
CA VAL A 409 20.17 -0.79 12.82
C VAL A 409 21.06 -1.11 14.02
N PHE A 410 20.48 -1.51 15.15
CA PHE A 410 21.26 -1.97 16.31
C PHE A 410 22.19 -3.13 15.91
N ALA A 411 23.45 -3.09 16.36
CA ALA A 411 24.36 -4.21 16.13
C ALA A 411 24.02 -5.41 17.02
N ASP A 412 23.52 -5.14 18.23
CA ASP A 412 22.92 -6.11 19.15
C ASP A 412 21.49 -5.63 19.47
N GLU A 413 20.48 -6.47 19.21
CA GLU A 413 19.08 -6.12 19.48
C GLU A 413 18.80 -5.87 20.96
N ALA A 414 19.61 -6.39 21.88
CA ALA A 414 19.47 -6.14 23.31
C ALA A 414 19.76 -4.67 23.69
N ASP A 415 20.56 -3.96 22.89
CA ASP A 415 20.86 -2.54 23.11
C ASP A 415 19.60 -1.67 23.00
N HIS A 416 18.59 -2.11 22.23
CA HIS A 416 17.28 -1.45 22.14
C HIS A 416 16.64 -1.24 23.52
N ASP A 417 16.80 -2.21 24.42
CA ASP A 417 16.16 -2.19 25.74
C ASP A 417 16.88 -1.25 26.71
N THR A 418 18.08 -0.81 26.36
CA THR A 418 18.87 0.13 27.15
C THR A 418 18.57 1.60 26.85
N VAL A 419 17.86 1.90 25.77
CA VAL A 419 17.55 3.26 25.31
C VAL A 419 16.10 3.62 25.64
N GLU A 420 15.86 4.78 26.24
CA GLU A 420 14.53 5.24 26.64
C GLU A 420 14.19 6.65 26.11
N PRO A 421 12.90 7.00 25.96
CA PRO A 421 12.49 8.36 25.64
C PRO A 421 13.11 9.39 26.61
N GLY A 422 13.69 10.46 26.07
CA GLY A 422 14.40 11.48 26.82
C GLY A 422 15.91 11.27 26.93
N ASP A 423 16.43 10.08 26.61
CA ASP A 423 17.88 9.85 26.57
C ASP A 423 18.56 10.79 25.56
N LEU A 424 19.76 11.25 25.91
CA LEU A 424 20.61 12.08 25.08
C LEU A 424 21.65 11.21 24.40
N LEU A 425 21.58 11.11 23.07
CA LEU A 425 22.46 10.27 22.28
C LEU A 425 23.37 11.13 21.40
N ASP A 426 24.68 10.95 21.56
CA ASP A 426 25.69 11.67 20.82
C ASP A 426 26.38 10.75 19.79
N VAL A 427 26.59 11.27 18.58
CA VAL A 427 27.40 10.62 17.53
C VAL A 427 28.31 11.67 16.88
N PRO A 428 29.59 11.76 17.31
CA PRO A 428 30.55 12.68 16.70
C PRO A 428 30.93 12.24 15.29
N GLU A 429 31.44 13.19 14.49
CA GLU A 429 32.03 12.94 13.15
C GLU A 429 31.12 12.18 12.18
N ILE A 430 29.81 12.31 12.33
CA ILE A 430 28.82 11.47 11.64
C ILE A 430 28.90 11.59 10.11
N ARG A 431 29.33 12.73 9.56
CA ARG A 431 29.49 12.88 8.11
C ARG A 431 30.64 12.04 7.57
N ASN A 432 31.75 11.97 8.30
CA ASN A 432 32.89 11.14 7.92
C ASN A 432 32.50 9.66 7.94
N ILE A 433 31.79 9.24 9.00
CA ILE A 433 31.24 7.88 9.12
C ILE A 433 30.27 7.58 7.96
N ILE A 434 29.34 8.47 7.63
CA ILE A 434 28.42 8.28 6.49
C ILE A 434 29.18 8.24 5.16
N ALA A 435 30.31 8.92 5.02
CA ALA A 435 31.10 8.89 3.79
C ALA A 435 31.89 7.58 3.65
N ASN A 436 32.49 7.10 4.74
CA ASN A 436 33.60 6.14 4.67
C ASN A 436 33.36 4.82 5.42
N GLU A 437 32.34 4.76 6.28
CA GLU A 437 32.10 3.63 7.19
C GLU A 437 30.64 3.12 7.10
N ASN A 438 30.35 2.02 7.80
CA ASN A 438 29.02 1.39 7.86
C ASN A 438 28.50 1.16 9.28
N VAL A 439 29.36 1.35 10.27
CA VAL A 439 29.07 1.08 11.68
C VAL A 439 29.57 2.26 12.49
N LEU A 440 28.83 2.62 13.52
CA LEU A 440 29.16 3.71 14.41
C LEU A 440 28.90 3.32 15.86
N THR A 441 29.53 4.08 16.76
CA THR A 441 29.27 4.00 18.19
C THR A 441 28.33 5.14 18.57
N VAL A 442 27.23 4.80 19.24
CA VAL A 442 26.30 5.78 19.82
C VAL A 442 26.63 5.92 21.31
N HIS A 443 26.83 7.14 21.76
CA HIS A 443 27.07 7.46 23.16
C HIS A 443 25.78 7.90 23.83
N ASN A 444 25.23 7.09 24.73
CA ASN A 444 24.10 7.50 25.55
C ASN A 444 24.60 8.28 26.77
N ARG A 445 24.65 9.61 26.64
CA ARG A 445 25.16 10.53 27.67
C ARG A 445 24.33 10.49 28.95
N THR A 446 23.03 10.21 28.86
CA THR A 446 22.14 10.13 30.02
C THR A 446 22.50 8.96 30.94
N LYS A 447 22.88 7.82 30.34
CA LYS A 447 23.15 6.57 31.08
C LYS A 447 24.63 6.21 31.18
N GLY A 448 25.51 6.91 30.47
CA GLY A 448 26.95 6.62 30.45
C GLY A 448 27.30 5.30 29.75
N ILE A 449 26.44 4.82 28.85
CA ILE A 449 26.62 3.57 28.10
C ILE A 449 26.86 3.86 26.62
N ASN A 450 27.58 2.95 25.96
CA ASN A 450 27.84 3.01 24.53
C ASN A 450 27.31 1.74 23.88
N PHE A 451 26.73 1.88 22.69
CA PHE A 451 26.30 0.75 21.88
C PHE A 451 26.68 0.96 20.42
N ARG A 452 26.71 -0.13 19.64
CA ARG A 452 27.03 -0.07 18.21
C ARG A 452 25.76 -0.11 17.38
N ALA A 453 25.74 0.67 16.31
CA ALA A 453 24.69 0.62 15.32
C ALA A 453 25.30 0.73 13.92
N GLY A 454 24.63 0.19 12.91
CA GLY A 454 25.11 0.18 11.54
C GLY A 454 24.06 0.57 10.52
N PHE A 455 24.50 0.75 9.29
CA PHE A 455 23.65 1.02 8.15
C PHE A 455 24.28 0.41 6.90
N ASN A 456 23.44 0.05 5.93
CA ASN A 456 23.90 -0.42 4.63
C ASN A 456 23.35 0.50 3.55
N LEU A 457 24.19 1.43 3.08
CA LEU A 457 23.81 2.49 2.15
C LEU A 457 24.69 2.45 0.90
N THR A 458 24.05 2.55 -0.26
CA THR A 458 24.73 2.74 -1.54
C THR A 458 25.43 4.10 -1.58
N GLU A 459 26.41 4.26 -2.48
CA GLU A 459 27.11 5.54 -2.69
C GLU A 459 26.14 6.70 -2.98
N ARG A 460 25.09 6.44 -3.78
CA ARG A 460 24.03 7.42 -4.07
C ARG A 460 23.27 7.80 -2.81
N GLN A 461 22.90 6.83 -1.96
CA GLN A 461 22.19 7.08 -0.71
C GLN A 461 23.04 7.90 0.28
N ARG A 462 24.35 7.64 0.37
CA ARG A 462 25.28 8.45 1.16
C ARG A 462 25.32 9.90 0.68
N SER A 463 25.44 10.09 -0.64
CA SER A 463 25.43 11.41 -1.27
C SER A 463 24.14 12.18 -0.99
N ILE A 464 23.00 11.48 -1.02
CA ILE A 464 21.68 12.04 -0.69
C ILE A 464 21.65 12.50 0.77
N LEU A 465 22.05 11.64 1.71
CA LEU A 465 22.07 11.95 3.14
C LEU A 465 22.96 13.15 3.45
N LEU A 466 24.20 13.14 2.96
CA LEU A 466 25.16 14.22 3.17
C LEU A 466 24.69 15.56 2.59
N ALA A 467 23.90 15.54 1.52
CA ALA A 467 23.26 16.73 0.98
C ALA A 467 22.08 17.23 1.83
N GLY A 468 21.60 16.46 2.80
CA GLY A 468 20.39 16.75 3.57
C GLY A 468 19.10 16.35 2.85
N GLY A 469 19.18 15.44 1.88
CA GLY A 469 18.04 14.92 1.11
C GLY A 469 18.23 15.00 -0.41
N ALA A 470 17.36 14.31 -1.13
CA ALA A 470 17.48 14.10 -2.58
C ALA A 470 17.29 15.39 -3.38
N LEU A 471 16.36 16.25 -2.95
CA LEU A 471 16.14 17.56 -3.56
C LEU A 471 17.38 18.46 -3.48
N ASN A 472 18.11 18.42 -2.35
CA ASN A 472 19.34 19.20 -2.19
C ASN A 472 20.45 18.70 -3.10
N LEU A 473 20.59 17.37 -3.24
CA LEU A 473 21.57 16.78 -4.14
C LEU A 473 21.32 17.20 -5.59
N VAL A 474 20.05 17.20 -6.04
CA VAL A 474 19.67 17.63 -7.39
C VAL A 474 19.97 19.11 -7.61
N ARG A 475 19.67 19.99 -6.62
CA ARG A 475 19.99 21.43 -6.70
C ARG A 475 21.49 21.68 -6.82
N LYS A 476 22.29 21.05 -5.96
CA LYS A 476 23.77 21.12 -6.03
C LYS A 476 24.30 20.69 -7.39
N LYS A 477 23.78 19.60 -7.98
CA LYS A 477 24.20 19.14 -9.31
C LYS A 477 23.83 20.12 -10.44
N LYS A 478 22.77 20.90 -10.27
CA LYS A 478 22.35 21.93 -11.24
C LYS A 478 23.07 23.27 -11.05
N GLY A 479 23.98 23.39 -10.08
CA GLY A 479 24.70 24.64 -9.80
C GLY A 479 23.86 25.71 -9.11
N ASN A 480 22.74 25.33 -8.47
CA ASN A 480 21.83 26.22 -7.75
C ASN A 480 21.93 26.07 -6.23
#